data_AF-A0A5E4TK95-F1
#
_entry.id   AF-A0A5E4TK95-F1
#
_cell.length_a   1.000
_cell.length_b   1.000
_cell.length_c   1.000
_cell.angle_alpha   90.00
_cell.angle_beta   90.00
_cell.angle_gamma   90.00
#
_symmetry.space_group_name_H-M   'P 1'
#
loop_
_entity.id
_entity.type
_entity.pdbx_description
1 polymer ?
#
loop_
_entity_poly.entity_id
_entity_poly.type
_entity_poly.pdbx_seq_one_letter_code
_entity_poly.pdbx_strand_id
1 'polypeptide(L)'
;MHWLFASAILYTLVAGYALHIIDDSHLWHIVSITNMSIATVLLVLFPVRCVWAAIRTSPAEIAGVSRAQGALAKCTHKMLYYLTGLVLVSGFLMVPHGYLLFGLWYIETPFDDEVITQHWFDIHRYACYALAGSVALHMAAVVKHQWISKTNVVQRMT
;
A
#
# COMPACT_ATOMS: atom_id res chain seq x y z
N MET A 1 -14.48 -1.57 0.64
CA MET A 1 -13.21 -0.98 1.18
C MET A 1 -12.00 -1.14 0.25
N HIS A 2 -12.06 -2.04 -0.74
CA HIS A 2 -10.89 -2.32 -1.59
C HIS A 2 -10.41 -1.08 -2.38
N TRP A 3 -11.33 -0.34 -3.02
CA TRP A 3 -11.00 0.83 -3.83
C TRP A 3 -10.41 2.01 -3.04
N LEU A 4 -10.82 2.19 -1.78
CA LEU A 4 -10.23 3.20 -0.90
C LEU A 4 -8.74 2.90 -0.66
N PHE A 5 -8.42 1.66 -0.29
CA PHE A 5 -7.02 1.24 -0.13
C PHE A 5 -6.25 1.31 -1.45
N ALA A 6 -6.84 0.85 -2.55
CA ALA A 6 -6.17 0.84 -3.85
C ALA A 6 -5.79 2.27 -4.31
N SER A 7 -6.73 3.21 -4.22
CA SER A 7 -6.49 4.62 -4.57
C SER A 7 -5.48 5.28 -3.65
N ALA A 8 -5.60 5.07 -2.33
CA ALA A 8 -4.70 5.64 -1.35
C ALA A 8 -3.27 5.08 -1.49
N ILE A 9 -3.10 3.77 -1.65
CA ILE A 9 -1.79 3.13 -1.88
C ILE A 9 -1.15 3.64 -3.17
N LEU A 10 -1.93 3.74 -4.25
CA LEU A 10 -1.43 4.25 -5.53
C LEU A 10 -0.95 5.71 -5.40
N TYR A 11 -1.74 6.55 -4.74
CA TYR A 11 -1.35 7.91 -4.43
C TYR A 11 -0.06 7.94 -3.60
N THR A 12 0.01 7.19 -2.48
CA THR A 12 1.17 7.26 -1.58
C THR A 12 2.45 6.72 -2.22
N LEU A 13 2.34 5.72 -3.11
CA LEU A 13 3.49 5.26 -3.89
C LEU A 13 3.97 6.34 -4.85
N VAL A 14 3.07 6.94 -5.64
CA VAL A 14 3.44 7.98 -6.61
C VAL A 14 3.98 9.21 -5.89
N ALA A 15 3.33 9.67 -4.83
CA ALA A 15 3.77 10.79 -4.01
C ALA A 15 5.14 10.51 -3.38
N GLY A 16 5.34 9.32 -2.79
CA GLY A 16 6.61 8.90 -2.23
C GLY A 16 7.76 8.96 -3.23
N TYR A 17 7.56 8.46 -4.45
CA TYR A 17 8.57 8.59 -5.51
C TYR A 17 8.76 10.03 -6.00
N ALA A 18 7.69 10.81 -6.11
CA ALA A 18 7.74 12.19 -6.54
C ALA A 18 8.59 13.07 -5.59
N LEU A 19 8.63 12.75 -4.28
CA LEU A 19 9.47 13.45 -3.31
C LEU A 19 10.97 13.39 -3.61
N HIS A 20 11.43 12.45 -4.45
CA HIS A 20 12.83 12.39 -4.91
C HIS A 20 13.12 13.29 -6.12
N ILE A 21 12.08 13.83 -6.76
CA ILE A 21 12.16 14.59 -8.02
C ILE A 21 11.74 16.05 -7.80
N ILE A 22 10.94 16.34 -6.76
CA ILE A 22 10.50 17.69 -6.44
C ILE A 22 11.65 18.50 -5.83
N ASP A 23 12.13 19.50 -6.56
CA ASP A 23 13.15 20.44 -6.09
C ASP A 23 12.57 21.62 -5.29
N ASP A 24 11.28 21.95 -5.49
CA ASP A 24 10.61 23.04 -4.78
C ASP A 24 10.30 22.63 -3.33
N SER A 25 10.90 23.34 -2.37
CA SER A 25 10.82 23.01 -0.94
C SER A 25 9.40 23.11 -0.38
N HIS A 26 8.61 24.09 -0.83
CA HIS A 26 7.25 24.29 -0.35
C HIS A 26 6.32 23.16 -0.83
N LEU A 27 6.42 22.81 -2.12
CA LEU A 27 5.71 21.66 -2.69
C LEU A 27 6.15 20.35 -2.05
N TRP A 28 7.46 20.18 -1.82
CA TRP A 28 8.00 19.00 -1.15
C TRP A 28 7.37 18.81 0.23
N HIS A 29 7.31 19.87 1.05
CA HIS A 29 6.70 19.81 2.38
C HIS A 29 5.21 19.44 2.34
N ILE A 30 4.44 20.03 1.44
CA ILE A 30 3.01 19.73 1.30
C ILE A 30 2.81 18.26 0.89
N VAL A 31 3.54 17.79 -0.11
CA VAL A 31 3.44 16.41 -0.59
C VAL A 31 3.88 15.43 0.49
N SER A 32 4.96 15.73 1.21
CA SER A 32 5.51 14.90 2.27
C SER A 32 4.51 14.75 3.43
N ILE A 33 4.00 15.87 3.96
CA ILE A 33 3.00 15.88 5.04
C ILE A 33 1.74 15.13 4.61
N THR A 34 1.25 15.38 3.39
CA THR A 34 0.05 14.72 2.88
C THR A 34 0.26 13.22 2.72
N ASN A 35 1.41 12.80 2.19
CA ASN A 35 1.77 11.41 2.03
C ASN A 35 1.85 10.67 3.38
N MET A 36 2.55 11.25 4.35
CA MET A 36 2.63 10.71 5.72
C MET A 36 1.25 10.63 6.36
N SER A 37 0.41 11.65 6.20
CA SER A 37 -0.92 11.68 6.81
C SER A 37 -1.85 10.60 6.26
N ILE A 38 -1.86 10.42 4.93
CA ILE A 38 -2.65 9.35 4.30
C ILE A 38 -2.11 7.98 4.70
N ALA A 39 -0.79 7.80 4.73
CA ALA A 39 -0.17 6.55 5.16
C ALA A 39 -0.54 6.20 6.62
N THR A 40 -0.63 7.17 7.51
CA THR A 40 -1.01 6.94 8.91
C THR A 40 -2.46 6.57 9.08
N VAL A 41 -3.36 7.22 8.33
CA VAL A 41 -4.77 6.81 8.28
C VAL A 41 -4.87 5.38 7.75
N LEU A 42 -4.11 5.03 6.71
CA LEU A 42 -4.05 3.66 6.21
C LEU A 42 -3.51 2.67 7.24
N LEU A 43 -2.48 3.04 8.00
CA LEU A 43 -1.90 2.20 9.06
C LEU A 43 -2.95 1.81 10.11
N VAL A 44 -3.82 2.74 10.51
CA VAL A 44 -4.92 2.46 11.46
C VAL A 44 -6.05 1.65 10.83
N LEU A 45 -6.40 1.93 9.57
CA LEU A 45 -7.46 1.20 8.87
C LEU A 45 -7.03 -0.19 8.42
N PHE A 46 -5.73 -0.44 8.25
CA PHE A 46 -5.19 -1.67 7.69
C PHE A 46 -5.51 -2.92 8.56
N PRO A 47 -5.37 -2.89 9.89
CA PRO A 47 -5.85 -3.98 10.76
C PRO A 47 -7.33 -4.30 10.56
N VAL A 48 -8.20 -3.28 10.49
CA VAL A 48 -9.64 -3.45 10.23
C VAL A 48 -9.85 -4.15 8.90
N ARG A 49 -9.09 -3.76 7.87
CA ARG A 49 -9.13 -4.38 6.55
C ARG A 49 -8.69 -5.85 6.58
N CYS A 50 -7.66 -6.19 7.36
CA CYS A 50 -7.16 -7.55 7.55
C CYS A 50 -8.20 -8.43 8.26
N VAL A 51 -8.81 -7.94 9.35
CA VAL A 51 -9.87 -8.64 10.07
C VAL A 51 -11.08 -8.86 9.15
N TRP A 52 -11.51 -7.83 8.41
CA TRP A 52 -12.60 -7.96 7.45
C TRP A 52 -12.29 -8.99 6.35
N ALA A 53 -11.05 -9.02 5.86
CA ALA A 53 -10.62 -10.00 4.86
C ALA A 53 -10.65 -11.44 5.41
N ALA A 54 -10.30 -11.62 6.68
CA ALA A 54 -10.27 -12.94 7.33
C ALA A 54 -11.66 -13.48 7.64
N ILE A 55 -12.60 -12.61 8.01
CA ILE A 55 -13.98 -13.01 8.36
C ILE A 55 -14.85 -13.19 7.10
N ARG A 56 -14.64 -12.39 6.05
CA ARG A 56 -15.46 -12.47 4.84
C ARG A 56 -15.19 -13.77 4.08
N THR A 57 -16.24 -14.48 3.74
CA THR A 57 -16.17 -15.66 2.87
C THR A 57 -15.61 -15.23 1.51
N SER A 58 -14.51 -15.88 1.07
CA SER A 58 -13.93 -15.59 -0.24
C SER A 58 -14.98 -15.85 -1.33
N PRO A 59 -15.14 -14.94 -2.31
CA PRO A 59 -16.05 -15.16 -3.43
C PRO A 59 -15.79 -16.50 -4.11
N ALA A 60 -16.85 -17.20 -4.52
CA ALA A 60 -16.75 -18.49 -5.18
C ALA A 60 -15.79 -18.42 -6.38
N GLU A 61 -14.96 -19.46 -6.54
CA GLU A 61 -13.98 -19.55 -7.62
C GLU A 61 -14.68 -19.39 -8.98
N ILE A 62 -14.04 -18.66 -9.90
CA ILE A 62 -14.63 -18.41 -11.21
C ILE A 62 -14.50 -19.69 -12.05
N ALA A 63 -15.63 -20.18 -12.58
CA ALA A 63 -15.65 -21.32 -13.47
C ALA A 63 -14.75 -21.06 -14.70
N GLY A 64 -13.84 -22.00 -15.00
CA GLY A 64 -12.88 -21.90 -16.11
C GLY A 64 -11.49 -21.36 -15.76
N VAL A 65 -11.27 -20.89 -14.52
CA VAL A 65 -9.92 -20.54 -14.04
C VAL A 65 -9.21 -21.79 -13.53
N SER A 66 -7.96 -22.00 -13.95
CA SER A 66 -7.20 -23.17 -13.49
C SER A 66 -6.90 -23.07 -11.99
N ARG A 67 -6.81 -24.23 -11.30
CA ARG A 67 -6.43 -24.26 -9.87
C ARG A 67 -5.10 -23.55 -9.61
N ALA A 68 -4.16 -23.61 -10.55
CA ALA A 68 -2.88 -22.91 -10.48
C ALA A 68 -3.04 -21.39 -10.54
N GLN A 69 -3.90 -20.87 -11.43
CA GLN A 69 -4.21 -19.44 -11.49
C GLN A 69 -4.92 -18.95 -10.22
N GLY A 70 -5.84 -19.75 -9.68
CA GLY A 70 -6.50 -19.45 -8.40
C GLY A 70 -5.52 -19.41 -7.23
N ALA A 71 -4.59 -20.36 -7.16
CA ALA A 71 -3.53 -20.38 -6.13
C ALA A 71 -2.59 -19.18 -6.26
N LEU A 72 -2.17 -18.83 -7.48
CA LEU A 72 -1.32 -17.67 -7.74
C LEU A 72 -2.02 -16.37 -7.34
N ALA A 73 -3.30 -16.20 -7.69
CA ALA A 73 -4.07 -15.04 -7.27
C ALA A 73 -4.15 -14.92 -5.74
N LYS A 74 -4.41 -16.02 -5.02
CA LYS A 74 -4.41 -16.04 -3.54
C LYS A 74 -3.03 -15.68 -2.98
N CYS A 75 -1.95 -16.19 -3.59
CA CYS A 75 -0.58 -15.87 -3.20
C CYS A 75 -0.26 -14.38 -3.39
N THR A 76 -0.57 -13.82 -4.56
CA THR A 76 -0.36 -12.38 -4.85
C THR A 76 -1.14 -11.50 -3.88
N HIS A 77 -2.39 -11.84 -3.55
CA HIS A 77 -3.15 -11.08 -2.57
C HIS A 77 -2.51 -11.13 -1.18
N LYS A 78 -2.10 -12.31 -0.69
CA LYS A 78 -1.40 -12.42 0.59
C LYS A 78 -0.10 -11.61 0.60
N MET A 79 0.66 -11.67 -0.48
CA MET A 79 1.89 -10.90 -0.64
C MET A 79 1.63 -9.40 -0.63
N LEU A 80 0.60 -8.92 -1.33
CA LEU A 80 0.20 -7.51 -1.32
C LEU A 80 -0.18 -7.04 0.09
N TYR A 81 -0.89 -7.85 0.87
CA TYR A 81 -1.21 -7.51 2.26
C TYR A 81 0.05 -7.41 3.11
N TYR A 82 0.91 -8.42 3.03
CA TYR A 82 2.16 -8.43 3.78
C TYR A 82 3.03 -7.19 3.45
N LEU A 83 3.23 -6.92 2.16
CA LEU A 83 4.00 -5.76 1.69
C LEU A 83 3.36 -4.43 2.09
N THR A 84 2.03 -4.31 2.00
CA THR A 84 1.32 -3.10 2.44
C THR A 84 1.54 -2.87 3.93
N GLY A 85 1.37 -3.89 4.77
CA GLY A 85 1.61 -3.77 6.20
C GLY A 85 3.06 -3.40 6.51
N LEU A 86 4.01 -4.03 5.82
CA LEU A 86 5.43 -3.74 5.98
C LEU A 86 5.77 -2.29 5.62
N VAL A 87 5.25 -1.78 4.49
CA VAL A 87 5.43 -0.39 4.04
C VAL A 87 4.82 0.60 5.04
N LEU A 88 3.60 0.34 5.52
CA LEU A 88 2.92 1.24 6.48
C LEU A 88 3.65 1.30 7.82
N VAL A 89 4.06 0.15 8.35
CA VAL A 89 4.80 0.09 9.63
C VAL A 89 6.18 0.72 9.48
N SER A 90 6.97 0.30 8.49
CA SER A 90 8.31 0.87 8.25
C SER A 90 8.26 2.38 7.95
N GLY A 91 7.23 2.84 7.23
CA GLY A 91 7.05 4.25 6.90
C GLY A 91 6.74 5.11 8.12
N PHE A 92 6.03 4.56 9.11
CA PHE A 92 5.82 5.24 10.39
C PHE A 92 7.09 5.23 11.26
N LEU A 93 7.84 4.13 11.27
CA LEU A 93 9.03 3.96 12.10
C LEU A 93 10.28 4.68 11.56
N MET A 94 10.33 5.00 10.26
CA MET A 94 11.47 5.69 9.65
C MET A 94 11.50 7.20 9.90
N VAL A 95 10.40 7.81 10.38
CA VAL A 95 10.30 9.26 10.55
C VAL A 95 10.87 9.65 11.94
N PRO A 96 11.98 10.40 12.01
CA PRO A 96 12.48 10.92 13.28
C PRO A 96 11.62 12.08 13.77
N HIS A 97 11.51 12.27 15.09
CA HIS A 97 10.89 13.45 15.70
C HIS A 97 9.44 13.75 15.27
N GLY A 98 8.67 12.74 14.90
CA GLY A 98 7.26 12.91 14.57
C GLY A 98 6.95 13.79 13.35
N TYR A 99 5.65 14.02 13.13
CA TYR A 99 5.15 14.89 12.05
C TYR A 99 3.74 15.40 12.38
N LEU A 100 3.30 16.44 11.66
CA LEU A 100 1.94 16.96 11.76
C LEU A 100 1.00 16.18 10.83
N LEU A 101 0.04 15.45 11.41
CA LEU A 101 -1.06 14.83 10.70
C LEU A 101 -1.96 15.91 10.07
N PHE A 102 -1.98 15.94 8.74
CA PHE A 102 -2.65 16.94 7.89
C PHE A 102 -2.32 18.40 8.27
N GLY A 103 -1.16 18.64 8.89
CA GLY A 103 -0.80 19.96 9.42
C GLY A 103 -1.56 20.38 10.69
N LEU A 104 -2.39 19.50 11.26
CA LEU A 104 -3.27 19.82 12.38
C LEU A 104 -2.77 19.25 13.70
N TRP A 105 -2.48 17.94 13.74
CA TRP A 105 -2.22 17.22 15.00
C TRP A 105 -0.83 16.61 14.97
N TYR A 106 -0.01 16.91 15.97
CA TYR A 106 1.34 16.34 16.05
C TYR A 106 1.29 14.88 16.51
N ILE A 107 1.98 14.02 15.76
CA ILE A 107 2.12 12.59 16.07
C ILE A 107 3.58 12.32 16.39
N GLU A 108 3.83 11.84 17.61
CA GLU A 108 5.14 11.38 18.03
C GLU A 108 5.47 10.02 17.41
N THR A 109 6.68 9.89 16.89
CA THR A 109 7.23 8.63 16.40
C THR A 109 8.09 7.98 17.49
N PRO A 110 8.23 6.64 17.48
CA PRO A 110 8.83 5.91 18.60
C PRO A 110 10.36 5.99 18.66
N PHE A 111 11.01 6.45 17.59
CA PHE A 111 12.47 6.45 17.48
C PHE A 111 12.98 7.82 17.02
N ASP A 112 13.93 8.35 17.77
CA ASP A 112 14.71 9.55 17.42
C ASP A 112 16.14 9.22 16.99
N ASP A 113 16.56 7.96 17.18
CA ASP A 113 17.90 7.49 16.81
C ASP A 113 18.06 7.38 15.29
N GLU A 114 19.07 8.05 14.76
CA GLU A 114 19.34 8.12 13.32
C GLU A 114 19.69 6.75 12.71
N VAL A 115 20.37 5.87 13.46
CA VAL A 115 20.74 4.53 12.98
C VAL A 115 19.48 3.66 12.86
N ILE A 116 18.58 3.74 13.83
CA ILE A 116 17.31 2.99 13.81
C ILE A 116 16.40 3.50 12.67
N THR A 117 16.25 4.81 12.55
CA THR A 117 15.38 5.41 11.52
C THR A 117 15.91 5.14 10.10
N GLN A 118 17.23 5.17 9.88
CA GLN A 118 17.83 4.78 8.60
C GLN A 118 17.62 3.30 8.27
N HIS A 119 17.69 2.41 9.26
CA HIS A 119 17.40 0.99 9.04
C HIS A 119 15.95 0.77 8.56
N TRP A 120 14.99 1.46 9.18
CA TRP A 120 13.60 1.42 8.76
C TRP A 120 13.39 2.07 7.38
N PHE A 121 14.12 3.14 7.06
CA PHE A 121 14.08 3.76 5.75
C PHE A 121 14.52 2.81 4.64
N ASP A 122 15.62 2.05 4.84
CA ASP A 122 16.06 1.06 3.87
C ASP A 122 15.02 -0.06 3.67
N ILE A 123 14.46 -0.59 4.76
CA ILE A 123 13.37 -1.57 4.70
C ILE A 123 12.18 -1.00 3.93
N HIS A 124 11.77 0.23 4.26
CA HIS A 124 10.66 0.92 3.61
C HIS A 124 10.91 1.06 2.11
N ARG A 125 12.10 1.48 1.70
CA ARG A 125 12.48 1.65 0.30
C ARG A 125 12.38 0.35 -0.48
N TYR A 126 12.95 -0.74 0.03
CA TYR A 126 12.86 -2.05 -0.65
C TYR A 126 11.44 -2.60 -0.66
N ALA A 127 10.69 -2.42 0.43
CA ALA A 127 9.29 -2.83 0.51
C ALA A 127 8.42 -2.05 -0.49
N CYS A 128 8.67 -0.75 -0.71
CA CYS A 128 8.02 0.07 -1.72
C CYS A 128 8.31 -0.43 -3.14
N TYR A 129 9.56 -0.77 -3.47
CA TYR A 129 9.88 -1.38 -4.77
C TYR A 129 9.13 -2.69 -5.00
N ALA A 130 9.13 -3.58 -3.99
CA ALA A 130 8.42 -4.85 -4.06
C ALA A 130 6.90 -4.66 -4.19
N LEU A 131 6.33 -3.71 -3.44
CA LEU A 131 4.91 -3.39 -3.49
C LEU A 131 4.52 -2.81 -4.85
N ALA A 132 5.27 -1.85 -5.37
CA ALA A 132 5.04 -1.24 -6.68
C ALA A 132 5.05 -2.29 -7.80
N GLY A 133 6.07 -3.17 -7.82
CA GLY A 133 6.14 -4.28 -8.78
C GLY A 133 4.96 -5.25 -8.65
N SER A 134 4.57 -5.58 -7.42
CA SER A 134 3.43 -6.48 -7.15
C SER A 134 2.10 -5.87 -7.58
N VAL A 135 1.90 -4.57 -7.34
CA VAL A 135 0.71 -3.82 -7.78
C VAL A 135 0.67 -3.78 -9.31
N ALA A 136 1.78 -3.50 -9.99
CA ALA A 136 1.86 -3.50 -11.44
C ALA A 136 1.50 -4.88 -12.03
N LEU A 137 2.04 -5.96 -11.48
CA LEU A 137 1.71 -7.32 -11.88
C LEU A 137 0.23 -7.66 -11.63
N HIS A 138 -0.32 -7.24 -10.49
CA HIS A 138 -1.73 -7.43 -10.17
C HIS A 138 -2.63 -6.68 -11.16
N MET A 139 -2.33 -5.42 -11.46
CA MET A 139 -3.06 -4.63 -12.45
C MET A 139 -2.98 -5.26 -13.84
N ALA A 140 -1.81 -5.73 -14.28
CA ALA A 140 -1.64 -6.43 -15.54
C ALA A 140 -2.48 -7.71 -15.61
N ALA A 141 -2.55 -8.48 -14.51
CA ALA A 141 -3.40 -9.65 -14.42
C ALA A 141 -4.89 -9.30 -14.52
N VAL A 142 -5.34 -8.24 -13.84
CA VAL A 142 -6.73 -7.75 -13.92
C VAL A 142 -7.07 -7.34 -15.35
N VAL A 143 -6.21 -6.57 -16.02
CA VAL A 143 -6.41 -6.15 -17.41
C VAL A 143 -6.48 -7.37 -18.34
N LYS A 144 -5.56 -8.33 -18.19
CA LYS A 144 -5.57 -9.58 -18.96
C LYS A 144 -6.89 -10.33 -18.77
N HIS A 145 -7.34 -10.54 -17.54
CA HIS A 145 -8.56 -11.31 -17.28
C HIS A 145 -9.84 -10.58 -17.74
N GLN A 146 -9.87 -9.25 -17.59
CA GLN A 146 -11.02 -8.44 -17.97
C GLN A 146 -11.14 -8.29 -19.49
N TRP A 147 -10.03 -8.07 -20.20
CA TRP A 147 -10.06 -7.74 -21.63
C TRP A 147 -9.80 -8.95 -22.54
N ILE A 148 -8.92 -9.87 -22.14
CA ILE A 148 -8.57 -11.05 -22.93
C ILE A 148 -9.45 -12.24 -22.53
N SER A 149 -9.56 -12.53 -21.23
CA SER A 149 -10.36 -13.67 -20.74
C SER A 149 -11.86 -13.35 -20.59
N LYS A 150 -12.27 -12.09 -20.84
CA LYS A 150 -13.66 -11.58 -20.71
C LYS A 150 -14.35 -12.00 -19.41
N THR A 151 -13.55 -12.20 -18.37
CA THR A 151 -14.01 -12.61 -17.07
C THR A 151 -14.26 -11.32 -16.32
N ASN A 152 -15.51 -10.99 -15.97
CA ASN A 152 -15.87 -9.72 -15.32
C ASN A 152 -15.34 -9.66 -13.85
N VAL A 153 -14.03 -9.69 -13.67
CA VAL A 153 -13.38 -9.79 -12.35
C VAL A 153 -13.55 -8.50 -11.55
N VAL A 154 -13.58 -7.35 -12.24
CA VAL A 154 -13.72 -6.02 -11.62
C VAL A 154 -15.08 -5.88 -10.89
N GLN A 155 -16.14 -6.50 -11.40
CA GLN A 155 -17.47 -6.47 -10.75
C GLN A 155 -17.49 -7.19 -9.40
N ARG A 156 -16.48 -8.01 -9.10
CA ARG A 156 -16.33 -8.74 -7.83
C ARG A 156 -15.43 -8.00 -6.81
N MET A 157 -14.89 -6.84 -7.17
CA MET A 157 -13.93 -6.07 -6.34
C MET A 157 -14.59 -5.02 -5.42
N THR A 158 -15.77 -5.31 -4.84
CA THR A 158 -16.49 -4.41 -3.90
C THR A 158 -16.17 -4.67 -2.43
#